data_AF-A0A6J8BGQ2-F1
#
_entry.id   AF-A0A6J8BGQ2-F1
#
_cell.length_a   1.000
_cell.length_b   1.000
_cell.length_c   1.000
_cell.angle_alpha   90.00
_cell.angle_beta   90.00
_cell.angle_gamma   90.00
#
_symmetry.space_group_name_H-M   'P 1'
#
loop_
_entity.id
_entity.type
_entity.pdbx_description
1 polymer ?
#
loop_
_entity_poly.entity_id
_entity_poly.type
_entity_poly.pdbx_seq_one_letter_code
_entity_poly.pdbx_strand_id
1 'polypeptide(L)'
;MQWYYRLSIIIMCFIVPTVVPYYFWGESLINAFFISSILRYVLTLNATWLVNSAAHMWGNRPYDKNINPAQNRGVAFSAVGEGFHNYHHTFPHDYGTSEFGWHLNITTAFIDFFALLGQVSDRRKISHATVERRKARTGDGS
;
A
#
# COMPACT_ATOMS: atom_id res chain seq x y z
N MET A 1 23.93 8.48 -0.83
CA MET A 1 22.80 7.80 -1.50
C MET A 1 21.89 8.72 -2.31
N GLN A 2 21.59 9.96 -1.89
CA GLN A 2 20.61 10.81 -2.60
C GLN A 2 21.01 11.26 -4.02
N TRP A 3 22.30 11.33 -4.37
CA TRP A 3 22.75 11.79 -5.69
C TRP A 3 22.22 10.95 -6.85
N TYR A 4 22.15 9.63 -6.68
CA TYR A 4 21.64 8.73 -7.71
C TYR A 4 20.11 8.67 -7.77
N TYR A 5 19.40 9.18 -6.76
CA TYR A 5 17.95 9.10 -6.67
C TYR A 5 17.24 9.84 -7.81
N ARG A 6 17.73 11.05 -8.15
CA ARG A 6 17.15 11.84 -9.27
C ARG A 6 17.31 11.10 -10.59
N LEU A 7 18.50 10.53 -10.81
CA LEU A 7 18.79 9.75 -12.01
C LEU A 7 17.94 8.48 -12.06
N SER A 8 17.79 7.76 -10.93
CA SER A 8 16.98 6.54 -10.88
C SER A 8 15.51 6.80 -11.14
N ILE A 9 14.94 7.93 -10.68
CA ILE A 9 13.56 8.30 -11.01
C ILE A 9 13.40 8.48 -12.52
N ILE A 10 14.27 9.27 -13.16
CA ILE A 10 14.18 9.53 -14.60
C ILE A 10 14.24 8.21 -15.37
N ILE A 11 15.20 7.34 -15.03
CA ILE A 11 15.38 6.06 -15.70
C ILE A 11 14.21 5.12 -15.44
N MET A 12 13.90 4.82 -14.17
CA MET A 12 12.97 3.74 -13.81
C MET A 12 11.50 4.17 -13.92
N CYS A 13 11.18 5.45 -13.70
CA CYS A 13 9.79 5.93 -13.79
C CYS A 13 9.41 6.40 -15.19
N PHE A 14 10.33 6.88 -16.02
CA PHE A 14 9.98 7.47 -17.32
C PHE A 14 10.66 6.81 -18.52
N ILE A 15 11.96 6.53 -18.47
CA ILE A 15 12.66 5.95 -19.64
C ILE A 15 12.28 4.49 -19.82
N VAL A 16 12.53 3.64 -18.83
CA VAL A 16 12.27 2.19 -18.91
C VAL A 16 10.80 1.91 -19.26
N PRO A 17 9.79 2.53 -18.63
CA PRO A 17 8.40 2.24 -18.93
C PRO A 17 7.93 2.78 -20.29
N THR A 18 8.67 3.70 -20.92
CA THR A 18 8.41 4.18 -22.29
C THR A 18 9.11 3.29 -23.32
N VAL A 19 10.37 2.93 -23.06
CA VAL A 19 11.22 2.18 -24.00
C VAL A 19 10.77 0.73 -24.11
N VAL A 20 10.41 0.08 -23.00
CA VAL A 20 10.01 -1.34 -23.02
C VAL A 20 8.81 -1.59 -23.95
N PRO A 21 7.68 -0.85 -23.83
CA PRO A 21 6.55 -1.04 -24.73
C PRO A 21 6.86 -0.76 -26.20
N TYR A 22 7.63 0.30 -26.45
CA TYR A 22 8.03 0.70 -27.79
C TYR A 22 8.86 -0.40 -28.49
N TYR A 23 9.85 -0.97 -27.79
CA TYR A 23 10.76 -1.96 -28.37
C TYR A 23 10.19 -3.38 -28.41
N PHE A 24 9.50 -3.85 -27.35
CA PHE A 24 9.17 -5.27 -27.21
C PHE A 24 7.83 -5.68 -27.82
N TRP A 25 6.88 -4.76 -27.97
CA TRP A 25 5.58 -5.07 -28.57
C TRP A 25 5.07 -4.00 -29.55
N GLY A 26 5.99 -3.14 -30.03
CA GLY A 26 5.74 -2.23 -31.15
C GLY A 26 4.75 -1.10 -30.86
N GLU A 27 4.60 -0.70 -29.59
CA GLU A 27 3.73 0.42 -29.22
C GLU A 27 4.28 1.75 -29.80
N SER A 28 3.40 2.71 -30.10
CA SER A 28 3.83 4.04 -30.52
C SER A 28 4.55 4.77 -29.39
N LEU A 29 5.59 5.55 -29.72
CA LEU A 29 6.38 6.27 -28.71
C LEU A 29 5.53 7.24 -27.86
N ILE A 30 4.50 7.85 -28.48
CA ILE A 30 3.58 8.76 -27.81
C ILE A 30 2.74 8.00 -26.77
N ASN A 31 2.11 6.89 -27.15
CA ASN A 31 1.31 6.09 -26.23
C ASN A 31 2.18 5.50 -25.11
N ALA A 32 3.35 4.96 -25.45
CA ALA A 32 4.27 4.40 -24.49
C ALA A 32 4.69 5.45 -23.44
N PHE A 33 4.94 6.69 -23.86
CA PHE A 33 5.28 7.76 -22.92
C PHE A 33 4.07 8.20 -22.08
N PHE A 34 2.96 8.58 -22.70
CA PHE A 34 1.83 9.16 -21.97
C PHE A 34 1.03 8.14 -21.15
N ILE A 35 0.90 6.90 -21.62
CA ILE A 35 0.11 5.89 -20.93
C ILE A 35 1.00 5.09 -19.96
N SER A 36 2.04 4.44 -20.47
CA SER A 36 2.87 3.53 -19.66
C SER A 36 3.77 4.25 -18.66
N SER A 37 4.16 5.51 -18.93
CA SER A 37 4.93 6.32 -17.97
C SER A 37 4.08 7.33 -17.22
N ILE A 38 3.50 8.33 -17.91
CA ILE A 38 2.84 9.48 -17.25
C ILE A 38 1.56 9.07 -16.53
N LEU A 39 0.57 8.49 -17.23
CA LEU A 39 -0.71 8.11 -16.63
C LEU A 39 -0.50 7.11 -15.50
N ARG A 40 0.30 6.07 -15.74
CA ARG A 40 0.67 5.10 -14.69
C ARG A 40 1.23 5.81 -13.45
N TYR A 41 2.19 6.73 -13.61
CA TYR A 41 2.77 7.47 -12.49
C TYR A 41 1.74 8.34 -11.75
N VAL A 42 0.87 9.05 -12.48
CA VAL A 42 -0.21 9.86 -11.88
C VAL A 42 -1.18 8.98 -11.09
N LEU A 43 -1.57 7.82 -11.62
CA LEU A 43 -2.45 6.88 -10.92
C LEU A 43 -1.80 6.35 -9.64
N THR A 44 -0.52 5.97 -9.69
CA THR A 44 0.22 5.52 -8.50
C THR A 44 0.31 6.61 -7.43
N LEU A 45 0.58 7.86 -7.83
CA LEU A 45 0.60 8.99 -6.89
C LEU A 45 -0.77 9.19 -6.24
N ASN A 46 -1.84 9.23 -7.01
CA ASN A 46 -3.18 9.45 -6.47
C ASN A 46 -3.63 8.28 -5.58
N ALA A 47 -3.35 7.03 -5.96
CA ALA A 47 -3.59 5.88 -5.10
C ALA A 47 -2.86 6.00 -3.75
N THR A 48 -1.61 6.46 -3.77
CA THR A 48 -0.83 6.71 -2.55
C THR A 48 -1.43 7.87 -1.72
N TRP A 49 -1.84 8.95 -2.37
CA TRP A 49 -2.42 10.12 -1.69
C TRP A 49 -3.81 9.85 -1.10
N LEU A 50 -4.56 8.88 -1.63
CA LEU A 50 -5.81 8.41 -1.03
C LEU A 50 -5.60 7.85 0.39
N VAL A 51 -4.43 7.28 0.68
CA VAL A 51 -4.10 6.83 2.06
C VAL A 51 -4.07 8.03 3.01
N ASN A 52 -3.47 9.15 2.61
CA ASN A 52 -3.35 10.34 3.45
C ASN A 52 -4.63 11.20 3.50
N SER A 53 -5.53 11.03 2.54
CA SER A 53 -6.77 11.78 2.43
C SER A 53 -7.97 10.91 2.76
N ALA A 54 -8.43 10.10 1.81
CA ALA A 54 -9.63 9.30 1.95
C ALA A 54 -9.59 8.35 3.15
N ALA A 55 -8.47 7.69 3.44
CA ALA A 55 -8.36 6.80 4.59
C ALA A 55 -8.26 7.54 5.95
N HIS A 56 -8.16 8.87 5.97
CA HIS A 56 -8.30 9.68 7.19
C HIS A 56 -9.69 10.32 7.34
N MET A 57 -10.50 10.31 6.28
CA MET A 57 -11.81 10.98 6.25
C MET A 57 -12.97 9.99 6.26
N TRP A 58 -12.89 8.92 5.47
CA TRP A 58 -14.01 8.02 5.20
C TRP A 58 -13.70 6.56 5.51
N GLY A 59 -14.60 5.92 6.26
CA GLY A 59 -14.51 4.53 6.65
C GLY A 59 -14.82 4.31 8.14
N ASN A 60 -14.64 3.07 8.58
CA ASN A 60 -14.93 2.64 9.94
C ASN A 60 -13.68 2.69 10.83
N ARG A 61 -13.84 2.72 12.16
CA ARG A 61 -12.75 2.77 13.15
C ARG A 61 -12.90 1.67 14.22
N PRO A 62 -12.83 0.39 13.82
CA PRO A 62 -13.10 -0.73 14.72
C PRO A 62 -12.04 -0.91 15.82
N TYR A 63 -10.82 -0.37 15.67
CA TYR A 63 -9.74 -0.53 16.65
C TYR A 63 -9.58 0.68 17.56
N ASP A 64 -9.62 1.89 17.01
CA ASP A 64 -9.58 3.12 17.79
C ASP A 64 -10.39 4.24 17.12
N LYS A 65 -11.53 4.58 17.72
CA LYS A 65 -12.40 5.66 17.26
C LYS A 65 -11.91 7.06 17.62
N ASN A 66 -10.89 7.16 18.49
CA ASN A 66 -10.37 8.45 18.97
C ASN A 66 -9.30 9.05 18.03
N ILE A 67 -8.95 8.33 16.95
CA ILE A 67 -7.99 8.77 15.94
C ILE A 67 -8.69 8.94 14.58
N ASN A 68 -8.18 9.84 13.74
CA ASN A 68 -8.73 10.09 12.40
C ASN A 68 -8.65 8.92 11.40
N PRO A 69 -7.57 8.11 11.31
CA PRO A 69 -7.45 7.07 10.29
C PRO A 69 -8.55 6.01 10.41
N ALA A 70 -9.05 5.57 9.26
CA ALA A 70 -10.21 4.71 9.08
C ALA A 70 -9.86 3.49 8.22
N GLN A 71 -10.62 2.41 8.38
CA GLN A 71 -10.61 1.27 7.47
C GLN A 71 -11.39 1.64 6.21
N ASN A 72 -10.71 1.64 5.06
CA ASN A 72 -11.33 1.93 3.77
C ASN A 72 -10.93 0.87 2.73
N ARG A 73 -11.87 -0.01 2.38
CA ARG A 73 -11.64 -1.11 1.43
C ARG A 73 -11.31 -0.64 0.02
N GLY A 74 -11.87 0.49 -0.41
CA GLY A 74 -11.55 1.08 -1.72
C GLY A 74 -10.10 1.57 -1.78
N VAL A 75 -9.63 2.21 -0.72
CA VAL A 75 -8.21 2.59 -0.58
C VAL A 75 -7.31 1.36 -0.44
N ALA A 76 -7.75 0.31 0.27
CA ALA A 76 -6.97 -0.91 0.41
C ALA A 76 -6.75 -1.59 -0.95
N PHE A 77 -7.78 -1.62 -1.80
CA PHE A 77 -7.66 -2.12 -3.16
C PHE A 77 -6.73 -1.24 -4.02
N SER A 78 -6.88 0.08 -4.01
CA SER A 78 -6.07 0.97 -4.88
C SER A 78 -4.62 1.10 -4.43
N ALA A 79 -4.36 1.06 -3.13
CA ALA A 79 -3.04 1.18 -2.51
C ALA A 79 -2.46 -0.16 -2.05
N VAL A 80 -2.91 -1.28 -2.64
CA VAL A 80 -2.25 -2.60 -2.53
C VAL A 80 -2.23 -3.18 -1.09
N GLY A 81 -3.10 -2.70 -0.20
CA GLY A 81 -3.21 -3.15 1.20
C GLY A 81 -3.23 -2.05 2.23
N GLU A 82 -2.81 -0.83 1.87
CA GLU A 82 -2.55 0.25 2.83
C GLU A 82 -3.82 0.99 3.32
N GLY A 83 -5.01 0.58 2.88
CA GLY A 83 -6.28 1.18 3.27
C GLY A 83 -6.84 0.68 4.61
N PHE A 84 -6.20 -0.30 5.25
CA PHE A 84 -6.52 -0.71 6.62
C PHE A 84 -5.88 0.25 7.66
N HIS A 85 -6.15 1.55 7.47
CA HIS A 85 -5.38 2.61 8.11
C HIS A 85 -5.68 2.77 9.60
N ASN A 86 -6.92 2.47 10.05
CA ASN A 86 -7.22 2.48 11.48
C ASN A 86 -6.43 1.40 12.23
N TYR A 87 -6.29 0.21 11.63
CA TYR A 87 -5.45 -0.86 12.20
C TYR A 87 -3.98 -0.43 12.19
N HIS A 88 -3.47 0.04 11.05
CA HIS A 88 -2.07 0.46 10.88
C HIS A 88 -1.64 1.50 11.93
N HIS A 89 -2.44 2.55 12.14
CA HIS A 89 -2.12 3.57 13.15
C HIS A 89 -2.29 3.09 14.59
N THR A 90 -3.19 2.13 14.83
CA THR A 90 -3.36 1.52 16.16
C THR A 90 -2.21 0.58 16.49
N PHE A 91 -1.66 -0.10 15.48
CA PHE A 91 -0.63 -1.14 15.59
C PHE A 91 0.49 -0.94 14.55
N PRO A 92 1.28 0.14 14.67
CA PRO A 92 2.27 0.51 13.63
C PRO A 92 3.43 -0.48 13.50
N HIS A 93 3.56 -1.42 14.44
CA HIS A 93 4.60 -2.45 14.44
C HIS A 93 4.16 -3.77 13.80
N ASP A 94 2.90 -3.90 13.37
CA ASP A 94 2.43 -5.08 12.64
C ASP A 94 2.91 -5.03 11.19
N TYR A 95 3.65 -6.05 10.75
CA TYR A 95 4.20 -6.08 9.38
C TYR A 95 3.11 -6.09 8.29
N GLY A 96 1.93 -6.65 8.61
CA GLY A 96 0.88 -6.89 7.63
C GLY A 96 -0.16 -5.77 7.55
N THR A 97 0.02 -4.68 8.31
CA THR A 97 -0.81 -3.45 8.31
C THR A 97 -2.34 -3.64 8.46
N SER A 98 -2.78 -4.87 8.70
CA SER A 98 -4.18 -5.29 8.74
C SER A 98 -4.34 -6.54 9.60
N GLU A 99 -5.53 -6.77 10.12
CA GLU A 99 -5.88 -8.00 10.82
C GLU A 99 -6.14 -9.19 9.87
N PHE A 100 -6.46 -8.91 8.60
CA PHE A 100 -7.07 -9.89 7.68
C PHE A 100 -6.08 -10.64 6.78
N GLY A 101 -4.78 -10.64 7.12
CA GLY A 101 -3.76 -11.35 6.34
C GLY A 101 -3.71 -10.86 4.89
N TRP A 102 -4.00 -11.74 3.92
CA TRP A 102 -3.91 -11.43 2.49
C TRP A 102 -5.20 -10.82 1.90
N HIS A 103 -6.28 -10.74 2.67
CA HIS A 103 -7.54 -10.19 2.18
C HIS A 103 -7.40 -8.69 1.88
N LEU A 104 -7.45 -8.34 0.59
CA LEU A 104 -7.19 -6.98 0.07
C LEU A 104 -5.83 -6.42 0.48
N ASN A 105 -4.83 -7.28 0.75
CA ASN A 105 -3.49 -6.86 1.15
C ASN A 105 -2.44 -7.71 0.43
N ILE A 106 -2.11 -7.26 -0.79
CA ILE A 106 -1.15 -7.94 -1.65
C ILE A 106 0.28 -7.73 -1.12
N THR A 107 0.56 -6.61 -0.44
CA THR A 107 1.84 -6.36 0.22
C THR A 107 2.18 -7.44 1.25
N THR A 108 1.23 -7.86 2.08
CA THR A 108 1.42 -8.94 3.05
C THR A 108 1.71 -10.27 2.35
N ALA A 109 0.97 -10.59 1.28
CA ALA A 109 1.22 -11.80 0.50
C ALA A 109 2.61 -11.81 -0.15
N PHE A 110 3.07 -10.66 -0.66
CA PHE A 110 4.42 -10.49 -1.19
C PHE A 110 5.48 -10.71 -0.11
N ILE A 111 5.33 -10.11 1.07
CA ILE A 111 6.26 -10.30 2.19
C ILE A 111 6.30 -11.78 2.63
N ASP A 112 5.15 -12.43 2.72
CA ASP A 112 5.06 -13.84 3.12
C ASP A 112 5.68 -14.79 2.10
N PHE A 113 5.54 -14.48 0.80
CA PHE A 113 6.24 -15.20 -0.25
C PHE A 113 7.76 -15.09 -0.10
N PHE A 114 8.29 -13.90 0.17
CA PHE A 114 9.73 -13.74 0.39
C PHE A 114 10.21 -14.32 1.71
N ALA A 115 9.35 -14.41 2.72
CA ALA A 115 9.64 -15.15 3.94
C ALA A 115 9.73 -16.67 3.69
N LEU A 116 8.86 -17.21 2.82
CA LEU A 116 8.95 -18.61 2.37
C LEU A 116 10.29 -18.89 1.67
N LEU A 117 10.79 -17.94 0.87
CA LEU A 117 12.10 -18.02 0.22
C LEU A 117 13.29 -17.79 1.16
N GLY A 118 13.05 -17.52 2.45
CA GLY A 118 14.10 -17.22 3.43
C GLY A 118 14.74 -15.83 3.29
N GLN A 119 14.17 -14.93 2.48
CA GLN A 119 14.66 -13.56 2.31
C GLN A 119 14.13 -12.58 3.37
N VAL A 120 13.08 -12.97 4.09
CA VAL A 120 12.49 -12.18 5.18
C VAL A 120 12.36 -13.05 6.43
N SER A 121 12.87 -12.54 7.56
CA SER A 121 12.68 -13.11 8.90
C SER A 121 11.94 -12.13 9.81
N ASP A 122 11.61 -12.56 11.04
CA ASP A 122 11.18 -11.68 12.13
C ASP A 122 9.93 -10.82 11.85
N ARG A 123 9.00 -11.34 11.04
CA ARG A 123 7.68 -10.73 10.79
C ARG A 123 6.91 -10.59 12.10
N ARG A 124 6.71 -9.35 12.55
CA ARG A 124 5.98 -9.05 13.79
C ARG A 124 4.49 -8.95 13.52
N LYS A 125 3.69 -9.85 14.10
CA LYS A 125 2.23 -9.81 14.06
C LYS A 125 1.68 -9.53 15.45
N ILE A 126 0.68 -8.65 15.55
CA ILE A 126 -0.01 -8.43 16.82
C ILE A 126 -0.87 -9.64 17.15
N SER A 127 -0.84 -10.06 18.42
CA SER A 127 -1.65 -11.19 18.87
C SER A 127 -3.14 -10.87 18.76
N HIS A 128 -3.94 -11.85 18.37
CA HIS A 128 -5.40 -11.71 18.29
C HIS A 128 -6.00 -11.21 19.61
N ALA A 129 -5.52 -11.71 20.75
CA ALA A 129 -5.97 -11.25 22.07
C ALA A 129 -5.69 -9.76 22.31
N THR A 130 -4.56 -9.23 21.83
CA THR A 130 -4.26 -7.79 21.92
C THR A 130 -5.17 -6.97 21.02
N VAL A 131 -5.45 -7.45 19.81
CA VAL A 131 -6.37 -6.80 18.86
C VAL A 131 -7.77 -6.72 19.46
N GLU A 132 -8.32 -7.84 19.94
CA GLU A 132 -9.65 -7.90 20.54
C GLU A 132 -9.79 -7.01 21.78
N ARG A 133 -8.78 -7.02 22.67
CA ARG A 133 -8.75 -6.10 23.82
C ARG A 133 -8.78 -4.63 23.39
N ARG A 134 -8.10 -4.28 22.29
CA ARG A 134 -8.08 -2.89 21.79
C ARG A 134 -9.43 -2.51 21.18
N LYS A 135 -10.03 -3.38 20.35
CA LYS A 135 -11.39 -3.19 19.81
C LYS A 135 -12.41 -2.98 20.94
N ALA A 136 -12.40 -3.84 21.96
CA ALA A 136 -13.32 -3.71 23.10
C ALA A 136 -13.12 -2.40 23.89
N ARG A 137 -11.88 -1.90 23.97
CA ARG A 137 -11.55 -0.69 24.74
C ARG A 137 -11.85 0.60 23.98
N THR A 138 -11.53 0.67 22.69
CA THR A 138 -11.54 1.93 21.91
C THR A 138 -12.22 1.84 20.55
N GLY A 139 -12.73 0.68 20.16
CA GLY A 139 -13.44 0.51 18.89
C GLY A 139 -14.75 1.29 18.81
N ASP A 140 -15.20 1.55 17.59
CA ASP A 140 -16.50 2.14 17.30
C ASP A 140 -17.66 1.12 17.24
N GLY A 141 -17.35 -0.19 17.32
CA GLY A 141 -18.33 -1.27 17.31
C GLY A 141 -18.73 -1.76 15.92
N SER A 142 -18.01 -1.34 14.87
CA SER A 142 -18.15 -1.83 13.50
C SER A 142 -17.39 -3.11 13.19
#